data_AF-A0A957H3X7-F1
#
_entry.id   AF-A0A957H3X7-F1
#
_cell.length_a   1.000
_cell.length_b   1.000
_cell.length_c   1.000
_cell.angle_alpha   90.00
_cell.angle_beta   90.00
_cell.angle_gamma   90.00
#
_symmetry.space_group_name_H-M   'P 1'
#
loop_
_entity.id
_entity.type
_entity.pdbx_description
1 polymer ?
#
loop_
_entity_poly.entity_id
_entity_poly.type
_entity_poly.pdbx_seq_one_letter_code
_entity_poly.pdbx_strand_id
1 'polypeptide(L)' 'IERAKGKLMEKGISEEDAYRQIQQVARDKQVTMVQVAQVILRQ' A
#
# COMPACT_ATOMS: atom_id res chain seq x y z
N ILE A 1 0.35 -6.37 -4.66
CA ILE A 1 -0.51 -5.45 -3.88
C ILE A 1 -1.01 -6.14 -2.62
N GLU A 2 -1.61 -7.33 -2.71
CA GLU A 2 -2.04 -8.16 -1.55
C GLU A 2 -1.00 -8.26 -0.42
N ARG A 3 0.24 -8.68 -0.73
CA ARG A 3 1.32 -8.76 0.27
C ARG A 3 1.64 -7.42 0.95
N ALA A 4 1.54 -6.32 0.21
CA ALA A 4 1.77 -4.99 0.77
C ALA A 4 0.61 -4.56 1.68
N LYS A 5 -0.64 -4.90 1.32
CA LYS A 5 -1.79 -4.74 2.22
C LYS A 5 -1.59 -5.53 3.50
N GLY A 6 -1.20 -6.81 3.41
CA GLY A 6 -0.89 -7.64 4.58
C GLY A 6 0.16 -7.03 5.50
N LYS A 7 1.26 -6.50 4.95
CA LYS A 7 2.31 -5.81 5.73
C LYS A 7 1.84 -4.51 6.38
N LEU A 8 0.86 -3.83 5.78
CA LEU A 8 0.21 -2.68 6.41
C LEU A 8 -0.78 -3.13 7.49
N MET A 9 -1.49 -4.23 7.29
CA MET A 9 -2.39 -4.81 8.28
C MET A 9 -1.65 -5.28 9.54
N GLU A 10 -0.41 -5.76 9.41
CA GLU A 10 0.48 -6.04 10.55
C GLU A 10 0.74 -4.79 11.42
N LYS A 11 0.60 -3.59 10.84
CA LYS A 11 0.68 -2.31 11.56
C LYS A 11 -0.65 -1.88 12.19
N GLY A 12 -1.68 -2.73 12.14
CA GLY A 12 -2.96 -2.55 12.81
C GLY A 12 -4.04 -1.82 12.00
N ILE A 13 -3.87 -1.65 10.69
CA ILE A 13 -4.92 -1.06 9.84
C ILE A 13 -5.74 -2.13 9.10
N SER A 14 -6.97 -1.80 8.72
CA SER A 14 -7.82 -2.72 7.95
C SER A 14 -7.30 -2.92 6.53
N GLU A 15 -7.77 -3.98 5.85
CA GLU A 15 -7.43 -4.22 4.45
C GLU A 15 -7.93 -3.09 3.53
N GLU A 16 -9.14 -2.57 3.78
CA GLU A 16 -9.69 -1.43 3.04
C GLU A 16 -8.84 -0.18 3.22
N ASP A 17 -8.41 0.12 4.45
CA ASP A 17 -7.54 1.26 4.73
C ASP A 17 -6.17 1.09 4.08
N ALA A 18 -5.61 -0.12 4.13
CA ALA A 18 -4.36 -0.42 3.45
C ALA A 18 -4.46 -0.22 1.93
N TYR A 19 -5.56 -0.66 1.32
CA TYR A 19 -5.83 -0.42 -0.09
C TYR A 19 -5.96 1.07 -0.40
N ARG A 20 -6.75 1.81 0.38
CA ARG A 20 -6.94 3.27 0.23
C ARG A 20 -5.62 4.02 0.37
N GLN A 21 -4.78 3.64 1.33
CA GLN A 21 -3.48 4.27 1.54
C GLN A 21 -2.55 4.04 0.35
N ILE A 22 -2.47 2.81 -0.18
CA ILE A 22 -1.68 2.50 -1.39
C ILE A 22 -2.21 3.31 -2.59
N GLN A 23 -3.53 3.37 -2.75
CA GLN A 23 -4.17 4.11 -3.84
C GLN A 23 -3.93 5.62 -3.74
N GLN A 24 -4.01 6.19 -2.53
CA GLN A 24 -3.77 7.60 -2.29
C GLN A 24 -2.34 7.97 -2.63
N VAL A 25 -1.35 7.23 -2.11
CA VAL A 25 0.06 7.47 -2.42
C VAL A 25 0.34 7.33 -3.92
N ALA A 26 -0.27 6.35 -4.59
CA ALA A 26 -0.13 6.17 -6.03
C ALA A 26 -0.62 7.40 -6.82
N ARG A 27 -1.80 7.93 -6.45
CA ARG A 27 -2.34 9.16 -7.05
C ARG A 27 -1.48 10.38 -6.77
N ASP A 28 -1.13 10.60 -5.51
CA ASP A 28 -0.37 11.77 -5.07
C ASP A 28 1.03 11.83 -5.68
N LYS A 29 1.62 10.67 -5.96
CA LYS A 29 2.95 10.55 -6.58
C LYS A 29 2.91 10.29 -8.08
N GLN A 30 1.72 10.20 -8.69
CA GLN A 30 1.52 9.85 -10.10
C GLN A 30 2.26 8.58 -10.53
N VAL A 31 2.28 7.57 -9.66
CA VAL A 31 2.88 6.25 -9.91
C VAL A 31 1.83 5.17 -9.81
N THR A 32 2.17 3.96 -10.23
CA THR A 32 1.25 2.82 -10.14
C THR A 32 1.15 2.29 -8.70
N MET A 33 -0.01 1.71 -8.34
CA MET A 33 -0.19 1.04 -7.05
C MET A 33 0.80 -0.12 -6.83
N VAL A 34 1.26 -0.76 -7.92
CA VAL A 34 2.27 -1.83 -7.86
C VAL A 34 3.61 -1.28 -7.41
N GLN A 35 4.04 -0.12 -7.91
CA GLN A 35 5.28 0.53 -7.49
C GLN A 35 5.23 0.92 -6.01
N VAL A 36 4.11 1.49 -5.54
CA VAL A 36 3.92 1.79 -4.11
C VAL A 36 3.99 0.51 -3.25
N ALA A 37 3.31 -0.55 -3.68
CA ALA A 37 3.37 -1.84 -2.98
C ALA A 37 4.79 -2.41 -2.90
N GLN A 38 5.60 -2.28 -3.95
CA GLN A 38 7.01 -2.69 -3.94
C GLN A 38 7.87 -1.83 -2.98
N VAL A 39 7.55 -0.55 -2.83
CA VAL A 39 8.22 0.31 -1.83
C VAL A 39 7.87 -0.14 -0.42
N ILE A 40 6.60 -0.43 -0.13
CA ILE A 40 6.16 -0.92 1.18
C ILE A 40 6.83 -2.25 1.54
N LEU A 41 6.95 -3.17 0.58
CA LEU A 41 7.56 -4.48 0.82
C LEU A 41 9.07 -4.43 1.07
N ARG A 42 9.76 -3.37 0.64
CA ARG A 42 11.21 -3.17 0.84
C ARG A 42 11.58 -2.55 2.18
N GLN A 43 10.61 -2.12 2.98
CA GLN A 43 10.82 -1.59 4.34
C GLN A 43 10.93 -2.68 5.39
#